data_AF-A0A8T5PY11-F1
#
_entry.id   AF-A0A8T5PY11-F1
#
_cell.length_a   1.000
_cell.length_b   1.000
_cell.length_c   1.000
_cell.angle_alpha   90.00
_cell.angle_beta   90.00
_cell.angle_gamma   90.00
#
_symmetry.space_group_name_H-M   'P 1'
#
loop_
_entity.id
_entity.type
_entity.pdbx_description
1 polymer ?
#
loop_
_entity_poly.entity_id
_entity_poly.type
_entity_poly.pdbx_seq_one_letter_code
_entity_poly.pdbx_strand_id
1 'polypeptide(L)'
;MNYMKLFWKGFLKGSKRFGNRITQIINLILLSIVYFIGVGITSILAKIFRKHFLKIKLDKTAESYWEPLNLGKKPIEEYYRQF
;
A
#
# COMPACT_ATOMS: atom_id res chain seq x y z
N MET A 1 -46.21 24.74 -1.98
CA MET A 1 -44.83 24.23 -1.90
C MET A 1 -44.10 24.99 -0.79
N ASN A 2 -43.62 24.31 0.25
CA ASN A 2 -43.17 24.99 1.48
C ASN A 2 -41.67 25.30 1.39
N TYR A 3 -41.33 26.53 1.01
CA TYR A 3 -39.95 26.97 0.70
C TYR A 3 -38.94 26.71 1.82
N MET A 4 -39.36 26.80 3.09
CA MET A 4 -38.50 26.42 4.22
C MET A 4 -38.06 24.96 4.17
N LYS A 5 -38.95 24.03 3.83
CA LYS A 5 -38.61 22.60 3.78
C LYS A 5 -37.57 22.30 2.69
N LEU A 6 -37.64 23.03 1.57
CA LEU A 6 -36.66 22.95 0.48
C LEU A 6 -35.30 23.51 0.91
N PHE A 7 -35.28 24.66 1.60
CA PHE A 7 -34.07 25.26 2.14
C PHE A 7 -33.35 24.32 3.10
N TRP A 8 -34.06 23.80 4.12
CA TRP A 8 -33.49 22.87 5.11
C TRP A 8 -32.99 21.57 4.48
N LYS A 9 -33.72 21.02 3.49
CA LYS A 9 -33.28 19.84 2.75
C LYS A 9 -32.00 20.10 1.95
N GLY A 10 -31.90 21.27 1.31
CA GLY A 10 -30.70 21.70 0.59
C GLY A 10 -29.51 21.88 1.54
N PHE A 11 -29.72 22.56 2.67
CA PHE A 11 -28.71 22.80 3.69
C PHE A 11 -28.17 21.51 4.30
N LEU A 12 -29.05 20.57 4.70
CA LEU A 12 -28.64 19.26 5.23
C LEU A 12 -27.85 18.45 4.20
N LYS A 13 -28.26 18.48 2.93
CA LYS A 13 -27.54 17.80 1.84
C LYS A 13 -26.17 18.43 1.59
N GLY A 14 -26.08 19.76 1.66
CA GLY A 14 -24.83 20.52 1.56
C GLY A 14 -23.87 20.18 2.70
N SER A 15 -24.34 20.24 3.94
CA SER A 15 -23.58 19.92 5.15
C SER A 15 -23.05 18.47 5.12
N LYS A 16 -23.88 17.50 4.74
CA LYS A 16 -23.46 16.10 4.59
C LYS A 16 -22.32 15.94 3.56
N ARG A 17 -22.42 16.61 2.40
CA ARG A 17 -21.36 16.57 1.38
C ARG A 17 -20.08 17.24 1.87
N PHE A 18 -20.20 18.36 2.58
CA PHE A 18 -19.07 19.06 3.16
C PHE A 18 -18.35 18.18 4.19
N GLY A 19 -19.09 17.59 5.13
CA GLY A 19 -18.56 16.65 6.12
C GLY A 19 -17.81 15.50 5.46
N ASN A 20 -18.42 14.85 4.45
CA ASN A 20 -17.76 13.75 3.73
C ASN A 20 -16.43 14.17 3.08
N ARG A 21 -16.35 15.38 2.50
CA ARG A 21 -15.10 15.89 1.91
C ARG A 21 -14.04 16.15 2.97
N ILE A 22 -14.42 16.74 4.10
CA ILE A 22 -13.51 16.97 5.22
C ILE A 22 -12.97 15.65 5.76
N THR A 23 -13.83 14.63 5.93
CA THR A 23 -13.41 13.29 6.34
C THR A 23 -12.39 12.69 5.38
N GLN A 24 -12.62 12.81 4.05
CA GLN A 24 -11.66 12.34 3.05
C GLN A 24 -10.30 13.05 3.17
N ILE A 25 -10.30 14.38 3.34
CA ILE A 25 -9.07 15.17 3.49
C ILE A 25 -8.32 14.76 4.76
N ILE A 26 -9.02 14.65 5.88
CA ILE A 26 -8.41 14.25 7.16
C ILE A 26 -7.82 12.84 7.06
N ASN A 27 -8.55 11.90 6.47
CA ASN A 27 -8.04 10.54 6.26
C ASN A 27 -6.80 10.53 5.36
N LEU A 28 -6.78 11.33 4.30
CA LEU A 28 -5.61 11.47 3.43
C LEU A 28 -4.41 12.02 4.21
N ILE A 29 -4.61 13.06 5.03
CA ILE A 29 -3.56 13.64 5.85
C ILE A 29 -3.03 12.61 6.85
N LEU A 30 -3.93 11.92 7.56
CA LEU A 30 -3.57 10.90 8.55
C LEU A 30 -2.78 9.76 7.91
N LEU A 31 -3.26 9.23 6.78
CA LEU A 31 -2.58 8.18 6.02
C LEU A 31 -1.22 8.66 5.50
N SER A 32 -1.13 9.90 5.03
CA SER A 32 0.13 10.47 4.56
C SER A 32 1.15 10.52 5.70
N ILE A 33 0.76 11.01 6.88
CA ILE A 33 1.63 11.05 8.07
C ILE A 33 2.10 9.64 8.43
N VAL A 34 1.18 8.67 8.53
CA VAL A 34 1.52 7.27 8.84
C VAL A 34 2.45 6.68 7.79
N TYR A 35 2.23 6.98 6.51
CA TYR A 35 3.07 6.48 5.44
C TYR A 35 4.48 7.08 5.50
N PHE A 36 4.60 8.40 5.64
CA PHE A 36 5.91 9.05 5.72
C PHE A 36 6.67 8.68 6.99
N ILE A 37 6.01 8.57 8.13
CA ILE A 37 6.66 8.20 9.39
C ILE A 37 6.95 6.70 9.40
N GLY A 38 5.97 5.85 9.15
CA GLY A 38 6.13 4.39 9.17
C GLY A 38 7.04 3.89 8.05
N VAL A 39 6.70 4.18 6.79
CA VAL A 39 7.47 3.71 5.63
C VAL A 39 8.77 4.51 5.47
N GLY A 40 8.74 5.82 5.73
CA GLY A 40 9.96 6.64 5.62
C GLY A 40 11.02 6.25 6.65
N ILE A 41 10.66 6.12 7.94
CA ILE A 41 11.62 5.70 8.97
C ILE A 41 12.12 4.28 8.69
N THR A 42 11.23 3.34 8.33
CA THR A 42 11.66 1.97 7.99
C THR A 42 12.58 1.94 6.77
N SER A 43 12.34 2.78 5.76
CA SER A 43 13.23 2.91 4.59
C SER A 43 14.61 3.47 4.98
N ILE A 44 14.66 4.48 5.84
CA ILE A 44 15.91 5.04 6.37
C ILE A 44 16.69 3.96 7.14
N LEU A 45 16.03 3.27 8.08
CA LEU A 45 16.63 2.17 8.83
C LEU A 45 17.11 1.06 7.89
N ALA A 46 16.29 0.63 6.94
CA ALA A 46 16.66 -0.37 5.93
C ALA A 46 17.91 0.05 5.15
N LYS A 47 18.05 1.34 4.80
CA LYS A 47 19.23 1.86 4.10
C LYS A 47 20.47 1.87 5.00
N ILE A 48 20.34 2.28 6.26
CA ILE A 48 21.44 2.25 7.26
C ILE A 48 21.95 0.82 7.45
N PHE A 49 21.04 -0.15 7.61
CA PHE A 49 21.40 -1.57 7.72
C PHE A 49 21.77 -2.21 6.38
N ARG A 50 21.92 -1.43 5.29
CA ARG A 50 22.23 -1.92 3.92
C ARG A 50 21.32 -3.07 3.48
N LYS A 51 20.07 -3.06 3.94
CA LYS A 51 19.08 -4.12 3.74
C LYS A 51 19.58 -5.50 4.18
N HIS A 52 20.45 -5.57 5.19
CA HIS A 52 21.08 -6.81 5.65
C HIS A 52 20.04 -7.88 5.99
N PHE A 53 18.87 -7.47 6.49
CA PHE A 53 17.72 -8.36 6.74
C PHE A 53 17.28 -9.16 5.51
N LEU A 54 17.42 -8.65 4.27
CA LEU A 54 17.11 -9.41 3.05
C LEU A 54 18.09 -10.56 2.79
N LYS A 55 19.28 -10.52 3.39
CA LYS A 55 20.29 -11.57 3.29
C LYS A 55 20.23 -12.56 4.45
N ILE A 56 19.43 -12.26 5.48
CA ILE A 56 19.24 -13.15 6.62
C ILE A 56 18.36 -14.30 6.16
N LYS A 57 18.98 -15.45 5.87
CA LYS A 57 18.26 -16.73 5.78
C LYS A 57 17.81 -17.11 7.20
N LEU A 58 16.54 -16.84 7.51
CA LEU A 58 15.92 -17.23 8.78
C LEU A 58 15.97 -18.75 8.98
N ASP A 59 15.81 -19.50 7.89
CA ASP A 59 16.07 -20.93 7.82
C ASP A 59 17.21 -21.16 6.81
N LYS A 60 18.38 -21.60 7.31
CA LYS A 60 19.55 -21.90 6.48
C LYS A 60 19.44 -23.26 5.80
N THR A 61 18.56 -24.12 6.31
CA THR A 61 18.32 -25.50 5.86
C THR A 61 17.10 -25.65 4.96
N ALA A 62 16.20 -24.66 4.96
CA ALA A 62 15.10 -24.61 4.00
C ALA A 62 15.66 -24.53 2.57
N GLU A 63 15.35 -25.55 1.77
CA GLU A 63 15.55 -25.49 0.33
C GLU A 63 14.78 -24.28 -0.19
N SER A 64 15.49 -23.39 -0.87
CA SER A 64 14.87 -22.25 -1.52
C SER A 64 13.94 -22.78 -2.61
N TYR A 65 12.65 -22.46 -2.54
CA TYR A 65 11.70 -22.71 -3.64
C TYR A 65 12.13 -22.04 -4.95
N TRP A 66 13.04 -21.08 -4.87
CA TRP A 66 13.69 -20.49 -6.04
C TRP A 66 14.79 -21.42 -6.54
N GLU A 67 14.54 -22.06 -7.67
CA GLU A 67 15.59 -22.68 -8.46
C GLU A 67 16.52 -21.59 -9.04
N PRO A 68 17.84 -21.86 -9.15
CA PRO A 68 18.75 -20.96 -9.85
C PRO A 68 18.29 -20.82 -11.30
N LEU A 69 18.23 -19.58 -11.79
CA LEU A 69 17.79 -19.22 -13.13
C LEU A 69 18.77 -19.79 -14.18
N ASN A 70 18.63 -21.08 -14.51
CA ASN A 70 19.42 -21.76 -15.53
C ASN A 70 18.83 -21.42 -16.90
N LEU A 71 19.13 -20.23 -17.44
CA LEU A 71 18.66 -19.74 -18.74
C LEU A 71 19.10 -20.58 -19.97
N GLY A 72 19.80 -21.71 -19.78
CA GLY A 72 20.38 -22.49 -20.87
C GLY A 72 20.11 -24.00 -20.82
N LYS A 73 19.24 -24.50 -19.94
CA LYS A 73 19.12 -25.97 -19.73
C LYS A 73 17.71 -26.54 -19.61
N LYS A 74 16.66 -25.74 -19.54
CA LYS A 74 15.29 -26.25 -19.39
C LYS A 74 14.49 -26.14 -20.70
N PRO A 75 13.56 -27.06 -20.98
CA PRO A 75 12.66 -26.97 -22.13
C PRO A 75 11.91 -25.64 -22.12
N ILE A 76 11.70 -25.02 -23.29
CA ILE A 76 11.01 -23.72 -23.42
C ILE A 76 9.61 -23.76 -22.76
N GLU A 77 8.99 -24.94 -22.78
CA GLU A 77 7.68 -25.29 -22.22
C GLU A 77 7.58 -25.01 -20.71
N GLU A 78 8.68 -25.18 -19.96
CA GLU A 78 8.72 -24.91 -18.51
C GLU A 78 8.70 -23.41 -18.19
N TYR A 79 9.22 -22.57 -19.10
CA TYR A 79 9.25 -21.12 -18.89
C TYR A 79 7.90 -20.45 -19.14
N TYR A 80 7.02 -21.04 -19.96
CA TYR A 80 5.69 -20.48 -20.23
C TYR A 80 4.77 -20.43 -19.00
N ARG A 81 5.10 -21.13 -17.91
CA ARG A 81 4.31 -21.17 -16.67
C ARG A 81 4.87 -20.29 -15.55
N GLN A 82 5.91 -19.50 -15.80
CA GLN A 82 6.56 -18.65 -14.79
C GLN A 82 5.98 -17.23 -14.70
N PHE A 83 5.07 -16.84 -15.60
CA PHE A 83 4.32 -15.58 -15.59
C PHE A 83 2.83 -15.87 -15.65
#